data_AF-A0A8J8NPF8-F1
#
_entry.id   AF-A0A8J8NPF8-F1
#
_cell.length_a   1.000
_cell.length_b   1.000
_cell.length_c   1.000
_cell.angle_alpha   90.00
_cell.angle_beta   90.00
_cell.angle_gamma   90.00
#
_symmetry.space_group_name_H-M   'P 1'
#
loop_
_entity.id
_entity.type
_entity.pdbx_description
1 polymer ?
#
loop_
_entity_poly.entity_id
_entity_poly.type
_entity_poly.pdbx_seq_one_letter_code
_entity_poly.pdbx_strand_id
1 'polypeptide(L)'
;MVRSDNGSVFPRNVFVRAANLHASLYDRVGDRENCFDTTLVHLTERFNGKEVYLIGTMNQSTMLAQRTKKLIEEIKPDQVLVQAQPVWWEKAKLLQFVDSQEELNRYESYLNKDGHKWIEYYWNTRKYIFLARWALYWQTFSWHFRFGFDFKFWLPGIEVKYACEAAEKSGAQLRFLGTELNSVTTDRLVHETRMNVPQYFWRRLQYTQTPYSEENASNRQKIAQAGPKAFTEKCLDQHLINWYVASTEIFFPKVKEIFVDRRDEDIFKEIDQSEGQKIVVLVNQWHLEGIEHHWCNRYGQLPRSVAFEEPINPIGDMNLREGLFQRLYNYVGREIASSYTRGAPSTYADWIIGYHRESNWQYEHRDM
;
A
#
# COMPACT_ATOMS: atom_id res chain seq x y z
N MET A 1 7.31 -11.19 37.69
CA MET A 1 7.68 -11.42 36.28
C MET A 1 7.28 -10.20 35.49
N VAL A 2 8.26 -9.38 35.14
CA VAL A 2 8.10 -8.12 34.41
C VAL A 2 7.80 -8.47 32.95
N ARG A 3 6.71 -7.93 32.38
CA ARG A 3 6.44 -8.04 30.94
C ARG A 3 7.54 -7.30 30.20
N SER A 4 8.14 -7.94 29.20
CA SER A 4 9.06 -7.28 28.26
C SER A 4 8.32 -6.13 27.58
N ASP A 5 8.86 -4.94 27.76
CA ASP A 5 8.46 -3.69 27.13
C ASP A 5 8.80 -3.77 25.63
N ASN A 6 7.94 -4.43 24.86
CA ASN A 6 7.99 -4.40 23.40
C ASN A 6 7.14 -3.24 22.89
N GLY A 7 7.48 -2.03 23.34
CA GLY A 7 7.04 -0.81 22.68
C GLY A 7 7.79 -0.68 21.36
N SER A 8 7.24 -1.24 20.27
CA SER A 8 7.61 -0.72 18.95
C SER A 8 7.22 0.75 18.94
N VAL A 9 8.19 1.65 18.81
CA VAL A 9 7.98 3.11 18.76
C VAL A 9 7.19 3.55 17.51
N PHE A 10 6.83 2.60 16.65
CA PHE A 10 5.94 2.82 15.51
C PHE A 10 4.49 2.55 15.90
N PRO A 11 3.54 3.44 15.55
CA PRO A 11 2.19 2.99 15.29
C PRO A 11 2.27 2.01 14.10
N ARG A 12 2.04 0.72 14.35
CA ARG A 12 1.76 -0.26 13.29
C ARG A 12 0.63 0.30 12.45
N ASN A 13 0.96 0.81 11.26
CA ASN A 13 0.05 1.26 10.21
C ASN A 13 -1.34 1.61 10.76
N VAL A 14 -1.40 2.67 11.56
CA VAL A 14 -2.71 3.27 11.83
C VAL A 14 -2.97 4.03 10.55
N PHE A 15 -3.55 3.33 9.57
CA PHE A 15 -4.49 3.92 8.64
C PHE A 15 -5.60 4.53 9.49
N VAL A 16 -5.30 5.68 10.07
CA VAL A 16 -6.32 6.69 10.22
C VAL A 16 -6.66 6.93 8.76
N ARG A 17 -7.77 6.35 8.29
CA ARG A 17 -8.58 7.07 7.32
C ARG A 17 -8.45 8.51 7.79
N ALA A 18 -7.96 9.42 6.97
CA ALA A 18 -8.51 10.75 7.08
C ALA A 18 -10.01 10.48 7.10
N ALA A 19 -10.61 10.56 8.29
CA ALA A 19 -12.03 10.71 8.38
C ALA A 19 -12.16 12.05 7.71
N ASN A 20 -12.36 12.02 6.39
CA ASN A 20 -12.66 13.18 5.59
C ASN A 20 -13.98 13.66 6.17
N LEU A 21 -13.83 14.45 7.24
CA LEU A 21 -14.62 15.57 7.60
C LEU A 21 -14.98 16.23 6.27
N HIS A 22 -16.24 16.11 5.91
CA HIS A 22 -16.90 16.96 4.91
C HIS A 22 -16.45 16.88 3.45
N ALA A 23 -15.97 15.74 2.93
CA ALA A 23 -16.10 15.49 1.48
C ALA A 23 -17.56 15.11 1.19
N SER A 24 -18.27 15.97 0.46
CA SER A 24 -19.65 15.72 0.04
C SER A 24 -19.72 14.43 -0.77
N LEU A 25 -20.91 13.80 -0.82
CA LEU A 25 -21.11 12.60 -1.66
C LEU A 25 -20.76 12.88 -3.14
N TYR A 26 -20.77 14.16 -3.54
CA TYR A 26 -20.45 14.64 -4.88
C TYR A 26 -18.94 14.74 -5.13
N ASP A 27 -18.13 15.07 -4.12
CA ASP A 27 -16.66 15.13 -4.26
C ASP A 27 -16.05 13.73 -4.42
N ARG A 28 -16.71 12.70 -3.87
CA ARG A 28 -16.26 11.29 -3.98
C ARG A 28 -16.45 10.69 -5.38
N VAL A 29 -17.23 11.34 -6.24
CA VAL A 29 -17.55 10.86 -7.60
C VAL A 29 -16.76 11.62 -8.65
N GLY A 30 -16.15 12.77 -8.31
CA GLY A 30 -15.50 13.69 -9.26
C GLY A 30 -13.96 13.75 -9.21
N ASP A 31 -13.33 13.59 -8.04
CA ASP A 31 -11.88 13.84 -7.90
C ASP A 31 -11.04 12.56 -7.97
N ARG A 32 -11.08 11.88 -9.13
CA ARG A 32 -10.03 10.90 -9.43
C ARG A 32 -8.86 11.67 -10.05
N GLU A 33 -7.75 11.71 -9.33
CA GLU A 33 -6.50 12.24 -9.85
C GLU A 33 -6.13 11.49 -11.15
N ASN A 34 -5.47 12.20 -12.05
CA ASN A 34 -4.99 11.58 -13.27
C ASN A 34 -4.03 10.43 -12.90
N CYS A 35 -4.25 9.21 -13.39
CA CYS A 35 -3.35 8.07 -13.14
C CYS A 35 -1.89 8.39 -13.51
N PHE A 36 -1.69 9.33 -14.41
CA PHE A 36 -0.39 9.84 -14.80
C PHE A 36 0.27 10.72 -13.74
N ASP A 37 -0.48 11.56 -13.06
CA ASP A 37 0.09 12.49 -12.08
C ASP A 37 0.42 11.74 -10.78
N THR A 38 -0.30 10.66 -10.51
CA THR A 38 -0.11 9.80 -9.34
C THR A 38 1.04 8.80 -9.45
N THR A 39 1.43 8.44 -10.68
CA THR A 39 2.44 7.40 -10.95
C THR A 39 3.89 7.86 -10.87
N LEU A 40 4.14 9.16 -10.75
CA LEU A 40 5.49 9.70 -10.60
C LEU A 40 5.60 10.45 -9.26
N VAL A 41 6.61 10.09 -8.46
CA VAL A 41 6.95 10.77 -7.22
C VAL A 41 8.35 11.32 -7.33
N HIS A 42 8.52 12.60 -7.08
CA HIS A 42 9.84 13.21 -7.00
C HIS A 42 10.21 13.40 -5.53
N LEU A 43 11.20 12.64 -5.10
CA LEU A 43 11.73 12.64 -3.74
C LEU A 43 13.10 13.32 -3.75
N THR A 44 13.34 14.19 -2.77
CA THR A 44 14.62 14.90 -2.64
C THR A 44 15.24 14.60 -1.30
N GLU A 45 16.56 14.57 -1.22
CA GLU A 45 17.30 14.48 0.04
C GLU A 45 17.74 15.88 0.48
N ARG A 46 17.54 16.21 1.75
CA ARG A 46 17.88 17.54 2.29
C ARG A 46 19.39 17.81 2.38
N PHE A 47 20.20 16.79 2.65
CA PHE A 47 21.60 16.98 3.03
C PHE A 47 22.57 16.81 1.86
N ASN A 48 22.37 15.78 1.03
CA ASN A 48 23.27 15.46 -0.07
C ASN A 48 22.76 15.91 -1.45
N GLY A 49 21.53 16.47 -1.52
CA GLY A 49 20.92 16.89 -2.77
C GLY A 49 20.60 15.74 -3.73
N LYS A 50 20.46 14.52 -3.21
CA LYS A 50 20.06 13.33 -3.98
C LYS A 50 18.59 13.49 -4.42
N GLU A 51 18.34 13.36 -5.70
CA GLU A 51 17.03 13.36 -6.35
C GLU A 51 16.66 11.94 -6.76
N VAL A 52 15.50 11.47 -6.30
CA VAL A 52 14.94 10.16 -6.61
C VAL A 52 13.60 10.35 -7.31
N TYR A 53 13.52 9.88 -8.54
CA TYR A 53 12.30 9.86 -9.34
C TYR A 53 11.71 8.45 -9.28
N LEU A 54 10.69 8.27 -8.44
CA LEU A 54 10.02 7.00 -8.22
C LEU A 54 8.83 6.86 -9.17
N ILE A 55 8.84 5.83 -10.01
CA ILE A 55 7.84 5.58 -11.05
C ILE A 55 7.09 4.29 -10.73
N GLY A 56 5.77 4.40 -10.59
CA GLY A 56 4.86 3.30 -10.33
C GLY A 56 4.40 2.62 -11.61
N THR A 57 4.84 1.39 -11.82
CA THR A 57 4.41 0.50 -12.90
C THR A 57 3.34 -0.49 -12.42
N MET A 58 2.47 -0.93 -13.31
CA MET A 58 1.58 -2.08 -13.08
C MET A 58 1.89 -3.24 -14.03
N ASN A 59 2.95 -3.12 -14.81
CA ASN A 59 3.45 -4.10 -15.77
C ASN A 59 2.44 -4.43 -16.88
N GLN A 60 1.55 -3.48 -17.19
CA GLN A 60 0.43 -3.68 -18.13
C GLN A 60 0.21 -2.49 -19.07
N SER A 61 0.83 -1.34 -18.84
CA SER A 61 0.58 -0.15 -19.63
C SER A 61 1.66 0.07 -20.70
N THR A 62 1.23 0.21 -21.95
CA THR A 62 2.13 0.61 -23.05
C THR A 62 2.43 2.11 -22.99
N MET A 63 1.43 2.90 -22.62
CA MET A 63 1.57 4.34 -22.52
C MET A 63 2.55 4.73 -21.40
N LEU A 64 2.46 4.11 -20.21
CA LEU A 64 3.38 4.41 -19.10
C LEU A 64 4.81 4.00 -19.45
N ALA A 65 4.98 2.95 -20.25
CA ALA A 65 6.30 2.56 -20.75
C ALA A 65 6.93 3.63 -21.63
N GLN A 66 6.17 4.20 -22.57
CA GLN A 66 6.65 5.28 -23.43
C GLN A 66 7.01 6.53 -22.63
N ARG A 67 6.18 6.88 -21.64
CA ARG A 67 6.46 8.02 -20.75
C ARG A 67 7.70 7.78 -19.91
N THR A 68 7.86 6.59 -19.35
CA THR A 68 9.04 6.20 -18.58
C THR A 68 10.31 6.32 -19.41
N LYS A 69 10.28 5.81 -20.65
CA LYS A 69 11.39 5.94 -21.61
C LYS A 69 11.77 7.40 -21.84
N LYS A 70 10.77 8.23 -22.17
CA LYS A 70 10.98 9.66 -22.40
C LYS A 70 11.54 10.38 -21.17
N LEU A 71 11.01 10.07 -19.99
CA LEU A 71 11.47 10.64 -18.72
C LEU A 71 12.94 10.30 -18.43
N ILE A 72 13.36 9.06 -18.64
CA ILE A 72 14.78 8.66 -18.46
C ILE A 72 15.68 9.35 -19.49
N GLU A 73 15.25 9.47 -20.74
CA GLU A 73 15.99 10.17 -21.80
C GLU A 73 16.14 11.68 -21.51
N GLU A 74 15.15 12.30 -20.86
CA GLU A 74 15.15 13.72 -20.46
C GLU A 74 15.99 13.98 -19.21
N ILE A 75 15.80 13.17 -18.15
CA ILE A 75 16.50 13.34 -16.87
C ILE A 75 17.98 12.99 -16.98
N LYS A 76 18.33 11.98 -17.79
CA LYS A 76 19.67 11.38 -17.87
C LYS A 76 20.23 11.05 -16.48
N PRO A 77 19.60 10.11 -15.76
CA PRO A 77 20.00 9.78 -14.39
C PRO A 77 21.36 9.09 -14.35
N ASP A 78 22.02 9.15 -13.18
CA ASP A 78 23.26 8.40 -12.91
C ASP A 78 22.96 6.90 -12.81
N GLN A 79 21.84 6.57 -12.18
CA GLN A 79 21.40 5.19 -11.96
C GLN A 79 19.91 5.01 -12.27
N VAL A 80 19.59 3.85 -12.84
CA VAL A 80 18.21 3.38 -13.02
C VAL A 80 18.04 2.08 -12.26
N LEU A 81 17.16 2.08 -11.27
CA LEU A 81 16.82 0.92 -10.45
C LEU A 81 15.50 0.35 -10.97
N VAL A 82 15.44 -0.95 -11.27
CA VAL A 82 14.22 -1.60 -11.79
C VAL A 82 13.83 -2.82 -10.98
N GLN A 83 12.52 -2.96 -10.73
CA GLN A 83 11.94 -4.14 -10.05
C GLN A 83 11.82 -5.35 -10.99
N ALA A 84 12.97 -5.87 -11.41
CA ALA A 84 13.09 -7.09 -12.21
C ALA A 84 14.36 -7.87 -11.85
N GLN A 85 14.53 -9.05 -12.47
CA GLN A 85 15.74 -9.85 -12.35
C GLN A 85 16.69 -9.62 -13.54
N PRO A 86 18.02 -9.68 -13.34
CA PRO A 86 18.98 -9.57 -14.44
C PRO A 86 18.76 -10.64 -15.53
N VAL A 87 18.44 -11.87 -15.11
CA VAL A 87 18.17 -13.00 -16.04
C VAL A 87 16.96 -12.73 -16.94
N TRP A 88 15.95 -12.03 -16.43
CA TRP A 88 14.80 -11.62 -17.23
C TRP A 88 15.21 -10.57 -18.27
N TRP A 89 16.02 -9.59 -17.88
CA TRP A 89 16.52 -8.54 -18.78
C TRP A 89 17.38 -9.11 -19.92
N GLU A 90 18.28 -10.05 -19.61
CA GLU A 90 19.14 -10.70 -20.60
C GLU A 90 18.35 -11.38 -21.73
N LYS A 91 17.12 -11.85 -21.44
CA LYS A 91 16.21 -12.39 -22.46
C LYS A 91 15.38 -11.30 -23.12
N ALA A 92 14.86 -10.37 -22.34
CA ALA A 92 14.01 -9.29 -22.83
C ALA A 92 14.73 -8.39 -23.83
N LYS A 93 16.04 -8.13 -23.64
CA LYS A 93 16.87 -7.33 -24.56
C LYS A 93 17.03 -7.96 -25.95
N LEU A 94 16.88 -9.29 -26.07
CA LEU A 94 16.95 -9.99 -27.35
C LEU A 94 15.67 -9.78 -28.18
N LEU A 95 14.58 -9.37 -27.55
CA LEU A 95 13.31 -9.11 -28.22
C LEU A 95 13.34 -7.74 -28.90
N GLN A 96 13.65 -7.75 -30.20
CA GLN A 96 13.56 -6.57 -31.06
C GLN A 96 12.12 -6.38 -31.56
N PHE A 97 11.73 -5.13 -31.84
CA PHE A 97 10.43 -4.76 -32.40
C PHE A 97 9.21 -5.12 -31.53
N VAL A 98 9.34 -4.98 -30.21
CA VAL A 98 8.22 -5.12 -29.28
C VAL A 98 7.75 -3.73 -28.86
N ASP A 99 6.63 -3.30 -29.42
CA ASP A 99 6.11 -1.94 -29.27
C ASP A 99 4.91 -1.84 -28.31
N SER A 100 4.35 -2.99 -27.92
CA SER A 100 3.17 -3.06 -27.05
C SER A 100 3.26 -4.15 -25.99
N GLN A 101 2.51 -3.96 -24.89
CA GLN A 101 2.41 -4.97 -23.83
C GLN A 101 1.80 -6.27 -24.36
N GLU A 102 0.84 -6.18 -25.29
CA GLU A 102 0.21 -7.34 -25.91
C GLU A 102 1.20 -8.20 -26.69
N GLU A 103 2.16 -7.58 -27.38
CA GLU A 103 3.23 -8.29 -28.06
C GLU A 103 4.19 -8.93 -27.07
N LEU A 104 4.58 -8.20 -26.01
CA LEU A 104 5.45 -8.75 -24.96
C LEU A 104 4.82 -9.98 -24.29
N ASN A 105 3.51 -9.96 -24.05
CA ASN A 105 2.76 -11.07 -23.47
C ASN A 105 2.84 -12.36 -24.32
N ARG A 106 3.04 -12.26 -25.64
CA ARG A 106 3.22 -13.45 -26.51
C ARG A 106 4.52 -14.21 -26.18
N TYR A 107 5.52 -13.51 -25.66
CA TYR A 107 6.83 -14.07 -25.30
C TYR A 107 6.93 -14.47 -23.82
N GLU A 108 5.86 -14.35 -23.04
CA GLU A 108 5.87 -14.57 -21.59
C GLU A 108 6.41 -15.96 -21.21
N SER A 109 6.02 -17.00 -21.94
CA SER A 109 6.48 -18.37 -21.72
C SER A 109 8.01 -18.52 -21.85
N TYR A 110 8.64 -17.69 -22.66
CA TYR A 110 10.08 -17.66 -22.87
C TYR A 110 10.79 -16.81 -21.80
N LEU A 111 10.23 -15.63 -21.50
CA LEU A 111 10.77 -14.70 -20.51
C LEU A 111 10.79 -15.32 -19.10
N ASN A 112 9.71 -16.02 -18.73
CA ASN A 112 9.52 -16.51 -17.35
C ASN A 112 9.99 -17.95 -17.11
N LYS A 113 10.58 -18.60 -18.12
CA LYS A 113 10.97 -20.02 -18.07
C LYS A 113 11.94 -20.36 -16.93
N ASP A 114 12.74 -19.39 -16.49
CA ASP A 114 13.73 -19.55 -15.41
C ASP A 114 13.35 -18.83 -14.11
N GLY A 115 12.25 -18.06 -14.11
CA GLY A 115 11.84 -17.25 -12.95
C GLY A 115 11.27 -18.05 -11.77
N HIS A 116 11.05 -19.35 -11.94
CA HIS A 116 10.35 -20.21 -10.97
C HIS A 116 11.16 -21.41 -10.49
N LYS A 117 12.49 -21.32 -10.43
CA LYS A 117 13.33 -22.31 -9.69
C LYS A 117 13.35 -22.03 -8.17
N TRP A 118 12.25 -21.50 -7.66
CA TRP A 118 12.08 -20.86 -6.35
C TRP A 118 11.77 -21.78 -5.15
N ILE A 119 11.60 -23.09 -5.37
CA ILE A 119 11.45 -24.04 -4.27
C ILE A 119 12.56 -25.07 -4.37
N GLU A 120 13.71 -24.75 -3.78
CA GLU A 120 14.78 -25.72 -3.59
C GLU A 120 14.27 -26.99 -2.92
N TYR A 121 14.94 -28.08 -3.28
CA TYR A 121 14.46 -29.45 -3.37
C TYR A 121 14.38 -30.20 -2.03
N TYR A 122 13.90 -29.58 -0.95
CA TYR A 122 13.63 -30.32 0.29
C TYR A 122 12.22 -30.91 0.27
N TRP A 123 12.15 -32.21 -0.04
CA TRP A 123 10.96 -33.05 0.00
C TRP A 123 10.49 -33.29 1.44
N ASN A 124 9.87 -32.28 2.05
CA ASN A 124 9.29 -32.37 3.39
C ASN A 124 7.78 -32.15 3.36
N THR A 125 7.04 -32.81 4.26
CA THR A 125 5.58 -32.66 4.45
C THR A 125 5.14 -31.20 4.61
N ARG A 126 6.00 -30.36 5.19
CA ARG A 126 5.79 -28.90 5.31
C ARG A 126 5.62 -28.18 3.97
N LYS A 127 6.29 -28.64 2.89
CA LYS A 127 6.16 -28.05 1.55
C LYS A 127 4.77 -28.27 0.98
N TYR A 128 4.20 -29.46 1.10
CA TYR A 128 2.84 -29.73 0.62
C TYR A 128 1.80 -28.92 1.38
N ILE A 129 1.97 -28.78 2.69
CA ILE A 129 1.10 -27.94 3.53
C ILE A 129 1.21 -26.48 3.09
N PHE A 130 2.44 -25.97 2.88
CA PHE A 130 2.66 -24.62 2.37
C PHE A 130 2.02 -24.41 1.00
N LEU A 131 2.25 -25.32 0.04
CA LEU A 131 1.70 -25.22 -1.31
C LEU A 131 0.17 -25.27 -1.30
N ALA A 132 -0.43 -26.16 -0.52
CA ALA A 132 -1.87 -26.23 -0.37
C ALA A 132 -2.44 -24.94 0.23
N ARG A 133 -1.80 -24.42 1.29
CA ARG A 133 -2.18 -23.16 1.93
C ARG A 133 -2.04 -21.99 0.97
N TRP A 134 -0.91 -21.89 0.27
CA TRP A 134 -0.64 -20.84 -0.72
C TRP A 134 -1.66 -20.89 -1.86
N ALA A 135 -1.95 -22.08 -2.40
CA ALA A 135 -2.94 -22.25 -3.46
C ALA A 135 -4.35 -21.81 -2.99
N LEU A 136 -4.77 -22.21 -1.79
CA LEU A 136 -6.05 -21.76 -1.22
C LEU A 136 -6.08 -20.25 -1.01
N TYR A 137 -5.00 -19.67 -0.50
CA TYR A 137 -4.91 -18.24 -0.24
C TYR A 137 -4.94 -17.44 -1.54
N TRP A 138 -4.16 -17.86 -2.53
CA TRP A 138 -4.15 -17.32 -3.88
C TRP A 138 -5.53 -17.41 -4.54
N GLN A 139 -6.23 -18.53 -4.37
CA GLN A 139 -7.59 -18.70 -4.88
C GLN A 139 -8.55 -17.71 -4.22
N THR A 140 -8.49 -17.54 -2.89
CA THR A 140 -9.34 -16.57 -2.18
C THR A 140 -9.02 -15.13 -2.55
N PHE A 141 -7.74 -14.79 -2.75
CA PHE A 141 -7.29 -13.48 -3.21
C PHE A 141 -7.82 -13.19 -4.62
N SER A 142 -7.65 -14.14 -5.53
CA SER A 142 -8.16 -14.06 -6.91
C SER A 142 -9.67 -13.93 -6.95
N TRP A 143 -10.40 -14.66 -6.10
CA TRP A 143 -11.86 -14.53 -6.00
C TRP A 143 -12.31 -13.20 -5.39
N HIS A 144 -11.56 -12.67 -4.43
CA HIS A 144 -11.90 -11.42 -3.76
C HIS A 144 -11.81 -10.25 -4.72
N PHE A 145 -10.67 -10.08 -5.40
CA PHE A 145 -10.43 -8.94 -6.29
C PHE A 145 -10.86 -9.19 -7.74
N ARG A 146 -10.94 -10.45 -8.17
CA ARG A 146 -11.22 -10.86 -9.57
C ARG A 146 -10.38 -10.11 -10.61
N PHE A 147 -9.11 -9.94 -10.30
CA PHE A 147 -8.12 -9.63 -11.33
C PHE A 147 -8.20 -10.74 -12.38
N GLY A 148 -8.46 -10.38 -13.64
CA GLY A 148 -8.52 -11.36 -14.74
C GLY A 148 -7.18 -12.11 -14.88
N PHE A 149 -7.18 -13.24 -15.58
CA PHE A 149 -5.95 -14.02 -15.82
C PHE A 149 -4.85 -13.23 -16.54
N ASP A 150 -5.22 -12.17 -17.26
CA ASP A 150 -4.31 -11.29 -17.97
C ASP A 150 -3.67 -10.22 -17.06
N PHE A 151 -4.20 -9.99 -15.85
CA PHE A 151 -3.66 -9.02 -14.91
C PHE A 151 -2.52 -9.64 -14.11
N LYS A 152 -1.28 -9.43 -14.56
CA LYS A 152 -0.06 -10.05 -14.01
C LYS A 152 0.88 -9.02 -13.41
N PHE A 153 0.50 -8.46 -12.26
CA PHE A 153 1.30 -7.43 -11.60
C PHE A 153 2.67 -7.94 -11.11
N TRP A 154 2.82 -9.24 -10.85
CA TRP A 154 4.04 -9.85 -10.33
C TRP A 154 5.15 -10.11 -11.36
N LEU A 155 4.83 -9.97 -12.66
CA LEU A 155 5.78 -10.17 -13.75
C LEU A 155 6.22 -8.81 -14.30
N PRO A 156 7.50 -8.62 -14.66
CA PRO A 156 7.94 -7.38 -15.30
C PRO A 156 7.25 -7.19 -16.66
N GLY A 157 6.77 -5.97 -16.91
CA GLY A 157 6.09 -5.59 -18.16
C GLY A 157 6.98 -4.81 -19.14
N ILE A 158 6.35 -4.25 -20.17
CA ILE A 158 7.03 -3.44 -21.19
C ILE A 158 7.59 -2.13 -20.60
N GLU A 159 6.98 -1.64 -19.52
CA GLU A 159 7.45 -0.51 -18.72
C GLU A 159 8.90 -0.72 -18.25
N VAL A 160 9.17 -1.91 -17.71
CA VAL A 160 10.51 -2.28 -17.24
C VAL A 160 11.48 -2.45 -18.42
N LYS A 161 11.03 -3.09 -19.51
CA LYS A 161 11.86 -3.27 -20.71
C LYS A 161 12.34 -1.93 -21.25
N TYR A 162 11.42 -0.98 -21.42
CA TYR A 162 11.70 0.34 -21.96
C TYR A 162 12.56 1.18 -21.02
N ALA A 163 12.41 1.02 -19.71
CA ALA A 163 13.28 1.67 -18.75
C ALA A 163 14.74 1.17 -18.87
N CYS A 164 14.93 -0.15 -18.99
CA CYS A 164 16.26 -0.72 -19.19
C CYS A 164 16.90 -0.27 -20.52
N GLU A 165 16.14 -0.30 -21.62
CA GLU A 165 16.62 0.20 -22.93
C GLU A 165 17.01 1.69 -22.88
N ALA A 166 16.20 2.51 -22.20
CA ALA A 166 16.48 3.93 -22.03
C ALA A 166 17.71 4.17 -21.14
N ALA A 167 17.88 3.37 -20.08
CA ALA A 167 19.04 3.42 -19.20
C ALA A 167 20.32 3.13 -19.97
N GLU A 168 20.38 2.03 -20.74
CA GLU A 168 21.54 1.66 -21.56
C GLU A 168 21.86 2.74 -22.61
N LYS A 169 20.84 3.31 -23.25
CA LYS A 169 21.00 4.39 -24.25
C LYS A 169 21.51 5.70 -23.63
N SER A 170 21.08 6.01 -22.40
CA SER A 170 21.51 7.21 -21.66
C SER A 170 22.89 7.05 -21.01
N GLY A 171 23.42 5.82 -20.93
CA GLY A 171 24.67 5.52 -20.23
C GLY A 171 24.52 5.41 -18.71
N ALA A 172 23.28 5.34 -18.21
CA ALA A 172 22.99 5.20 -16.78
C ALA A 172 23.33 3.80 -16.28
N GLN A 173 23.77 3.68 -15.02
CA GLN A 173 24.04 2.38 -14.41
C GLN A 173 22.72 1.68 -14.06
N LEU A 174 22.50 0.50 -14.65
CA LEU A 174 21.32 -0.31 -14.39
C LEU A 174 21.50 -1.19 -13.15
N ARG A 175 20.58 -1.09 -12.18
CA ARG A 175 20.56 -1.91 -10.98
C ARG A 175 19.20 -2.60 -10.83
N PHE A 176 19.22 -3.86 -10.39
CA PHE A 176 18.02 -4.70 -10.29
C PHE A 176 17.63 -4.90 -8.83
N LEU A 177 16.38 -4.57 -8.50
CA LEU A 177 15.81 -4.71 -7.15
C LEU A 177 15.21 -6.12 -6.90
N GLY A 178 15.20 -6.97 -7.93
CA GLY A 178 14.50 -8.26 -7.92
C GLY A 178 13.01 -8.13 -8.28
N THR A 179 12.41 -9.26 -8.65
CA THR A 179 10.96 -9.38 -8.94
C THR A 179 10.14 -9.29 -7.66
N GLU A 180 8.82 -9.10 -7.78
CA GLU A 180 7.87 -9.17 -6.66
C GLU A 180 8.03 -10.45 -5.84
N LEU A 181 8.06 -11.57 -6.54
CA LEU A 181 8.34 -12.89 -5.98
C LEU A 181 9.84 -13.17 -6.11
N ASN A 182 10.64 -12.58 -5.24
CA ASN A 182 12.06 -12.93 -5.10
C ASN A 182 12.25 -14.07 -4.08
N SER A 183 13.48 -14.56 -3.93
CA SER A 183 13.81 -15.65 -2.99
C SER A 183 13.50 -15.26 -1.53
N VAL A 184 13.77 -14.02 -1.15
CA VAL A 184 13.56 -13.50 0.21
C VAL A 184 12.07 -13.42 0.55
N THR A 185 11.24 -12.86 -0.32
CA THR A 185 9.77 -12.79 -0.18
C THR A 185 9.19 -14.20 -0.12
N THR A 186 9.66 -15.11 -0.98
CA THR A 186 9.21 -16.51 -0.99
C THR A 186 9.56 -17.20 0.33
N ASP A 187 10.78 -17.04 0.83
CA ASP A 187 11.21 -17.60 2.10
C ASP A 187 10.34 -17.10 3.28
N ARG A 188 10.04 -15.79 3.30
CA ARG A 188 9.10 -15.19 4.27
C ARG A 188 7.71 -15.82 4.19
N LEU A 189 7.20 -16.09 2.99
CA LEU A 189 5.89 -16.75 2.80
C LEU A 189 5.88 -18.20 3.26
N VAL A 190 6.96 -18.95 2.98
CA VAL A 190 7.10 -20.36 3.39
C VAL A 190 7.04 -20.47 4.92
N HIS A 191 7.74 -19.56 5.62
CA HIS A 191 7.80 -19.54 7.07
C HIS A 191 6.53 -18.98 7.76
N GLU A 192 5.67 -18.26 7.06
CA GLU A 192 4.47 -17.65 7.65
C GLU A 192 3.34 -18.66 7.84
N THR A 193 3.03 -19.00 9.09
CA THR A 193 2.02 -20.01 9.42
C THR A 193 0.58 -19.48 9.50
N ARG A 194 0.40 -18.16 9.60
CA ARG A 194 -0.89 -17.52 9.94
C ARG A 194 -1.73 -17.11 8.73
N MET A 195 -1.48 -17.68 7.55
CA MET A 195 -2.32 -17.51 6.36
C MET A 195 -3.59 -18.36 6.47
N ASN A 196 -4.53 -17.90 7.31
CA ASN A 196 -5.74 -18.64 7.66
C ASN A 196 -6.92 -18.28 6.75
N VAL A 197 -7.37 -19.23 5.93
CA VAL A 197 -8.55 -19.09 5.06
C VAL A 197 -9.86 -18.83 5.83
N PRO A 198 -10.13 -19.44 7.01
CA PRO A 198 -11.34 -19.14 7.78
C PRO A 198 -11.44 -17.66 8.18
N GLN A 199 -10.31 -17.01 8.44
CA GLN A 199 -10.26 -15.58 8.74
C GLN A 199 -10.78 -14.75 7.57
N TYR A 200 -10.42 -15.10 6.33
CA TYR A 200 -10.93 -14.43 5.13
C TYR A 200 -12.46 -14.52 5.05
N PHE A 201 -13.05 -15.71 5.25
CA PHE A 201 -14.50 -15.87 5.21
C PHE A 201 -15.21 -15.08 6.32
N TRP A 202 -14.66 -15.10 7.54
CA TRP A 202 -15.20 -14.31 8.64
C TRP A 202 -15.17 -12.81 8.34
N ARG A 203 -14.03 -12.30 7.85
CA ARG A 203 -13.91 -10.90 7.40
C ARG A 203 -14.85 -10.60 6.24
N ARG A 204 -15.03 -11.52 5.30
CA ARG A 204 -15.97 -11.35 4.18
C ARG A 204 -17.40 -11.17 4.67
N LEU A 205 -17.82 -11.94 5.67
CA LEU A 205 -19.14 -11.78 6.30
C LEU A 205 -19.24 -10.42 7.03
N GLN A 206 -18.23 -10.05 7.83
CA GLN A 206 -18.21 -8.77 8.54
C GLN A 206 -18.26 -7.54 7.63
N TYR A 207 -17.59 -7.60 6.48
CA TYR A 207 -17.46 -6.49 5.54
C TYR A 207 -18.48 -6.54 4.39
N THR A 208 -19.51 -7.38 4.51
CA THR A 208 -20.62 -7.40 3.56
C THR A 208 -21.38 -6.07 3.64
N GLN A 209 -21.74 -5.49 2.48
CA GLN A 209 -22.42 -4.18 2.38
C GLN A 209 -21.65 -2.98 2.97
N THR A 210 -20.33 -3.09 3.11
CA THR A 210 -19.48 -1.94 3.46
C THR A 210 -19.02 -1.20 2.20
N PRO A 211 -18.53 0.05 2.31
CA PRO A 211 -17.93 0.77 1.18
C PRO A 211 -16.79 0.00 0.50
N TYR A 212 -16.06 -0.85 1.23
CA TYR A 212 -15.08 -1.76 0.64
C TYR A 212 -15.71 -2.81 -0.27
N SER A 213 -16.87 -3.35 0.08
CA SER A 213 -17.58 -4.30 -0.79
C SER A 213 -18.14 -3.61 -2.04
N GLU A 214 -18.62 -2.38 -1.90
CA GLU A 214 -19.17 -1.58 -3.01
C GLU A 214 -18.07 -1.15 -4.00
N GLU A 215 -16.95 -0.61 -3.50
CA GLU A 215 -15.82 -0.22 -4.34
C GLU A 215 -15.22 -1.45 -5.06
N ASN A 216 -15.11 -2.59 -4.38
CA ASN A 216 -14.67 -3.83 -5.01
C ASN A 216 -15.64 -4.27 -6.13
N ALA A 217 -16.95 -4.19 -5.91
CA ALA A 217 -17.94 -4.50 -6.95
C ALA A 217 -17.85 -3.54 -8.14
N SER A 218 -17.68 -2.24 -7.88
CA SER A 218 -17.46 -1.19 -8.88
C SER A 218 -16.21 -1.46 -9.71
N ASN A 219 -15.07 -1.74 -9.06
CA ASN A 219 -13.82 -2.06 -9.75
C ASN A 219 -13.91 -3.32 -10.59
N ARG A 220 -14.61 -4.35 -10.10
CA ARG A 220 -14.89 -5.56 -10.88
C ARG A 220 -15.71 -5.28 -12.14
N GLN A 221 -16.69 -4.38 -12.07
CA GLN A 221 -17.46 -3.97 -13.24
C GLN A 221 -16.59 -3.19 -14.24
N LYS A 222 -15.74 -2.27 -13.75
CA LYS A 222 -14.80 -1.51 -14.60
C LYS A 222 -13.82 -2.43 -15.32
N ILE A 223 -13.22 -3.38 -14.61
CA ILE A 223 -12.31 -4.37 -15.22
C ILE A 223 -13.04 -5.20 -16.29
N ALA A 224 -14.27 -5.65 -16.01
CA ALA A 224 -15.05 -6.43 -16.96
C ALA A 224 -15.45 -5.64 -18.22
N GLN A 225 -15.67 -4.32 -18.10
CA GLN A 225 -16.07 -3.45 -19.22
C GLN A 225 -14.88 -2.93 -20.04
N ALA A 226 -13.83 -2.45 -19.38
CA ALA A 226 -12.69 -1.79 -20.03
C ALA A 226 -11.54 -2.76 -20.35
N GLY A 227 -11.47 -3.88 -19.65
CA GLY A 227 -10.34 -4.80 -19.69
C GLY A 227 -9.17 -4.35 -18.81
N PRO A 228 -8.21 -5.25 -18.50
CA PRO A 228 -7.12 -5.01 -17.55
C PRO A 228 -6.19 -3.85 -17.91
N LYS A 229 -5.87 -3.69 -19.21
CA LYS A 229 -5.00 -2.62 -19.70
C LYS A 229 -5.61 -1.24 -19.51
N ALA A 230 -6.81 -1.02 -20.06
CA ALA A 230 -7.48 0.28 -19.96
C ALA A 230 -7.84 0.61 -18.51
N PHE A 231 -8.15 -0.38 -17.68
CA PHE A 231 -8.33 -0.19 -16.25
C PHE A 231 -7.05 0.30 -15.57
N THR A 232 -5.90 -0.30 -15.90
CA THR A 232 -4.59 0.14 -15.38
C THR A 232 -4.27 1.58 -15.79
N GLU A 233 -4.53 1.93 -17.04
CA GLU A 233 -4.16 3.25 -17.59
C GLU A 233 -5.09 4.38 -17.16
N LYS A 234 -6.36 4.08 -16.86
CA LYS A 234 -7.40 5.10 -16.63
C LYS A 234 -7.99 5.10 -15.23
N CYS A 235 -7.84 4.02 -14.47
CA CYS A 235 -8.52 3.87 -13.19
C CYS A 235 -7.59 3.62 -12.01
N LEU A 236 -6.40 3.04 -12.22
CA LEU A 236 -5.41 2.80 -11.15
C LEU A 236 -4.65 4.08 -10.81
N ASP A 237 -5.34 4.99 -10.13
CA ASP A 237 -4.75 6.14 -9.45
C ASP A 237 -4.23 5.75 -8.04
N GLN A 238 -3.50 6.66 -7.40
CA GLN A 238 -2.96 6.43 -6.05
C GLN A 238 -4.06 6.07 -5.05
N HIS A 239 -5.20 6.75 -5.09
CA HIS A 239 -6.33 6.46 -4.18
C HIS A 239 -6.81 5.01 -4.33
N LEU A 240 -6.98 4.53 -5.57
CA LEU A 240 -7.44 3.17 -5.82
C LEU A 240 -6.38 2.14 -5.42
N ILE A 241 -5.10 2.41 -5.63
CA ILE A 241 -4.03 1.53 -5.16
C ILE A 241 -3.99 1.47 -3.63
N ASN A 242 -4.09 2.61 -2.96
CA ASN A 242 -4.17 2.67 -1.51
C ASN A 242 -5.39 1.90 -0.99
N TRP A 243 -6.52 1.96 -1.69
CA TRP A 243 -7.69 1.14 -1.40
C TRP A 243 -7.42 -0.37 -1.56
N TYR A 244 -6.70 -0.79 -2.61
CA TYR A 244 -6.30 -2.19 -2.79
C TYR A 244 -5.35 -2.67 -1.67
N VAL A 245 -4.39 -1.84 -1.26
CA VAL A 245 -3.47 -2.11 -0.14
C VAL A 245 -4.24 -2.24 1.17
N ALA A 246 -5.13 -1.30 1.49
CA ALA A 246 -5.97 -1.34 2.69
C ALA A 246 -6.93 -2.54 2.70
N SER A 247 -7.56 -2.84 1.56
CA SER A 247 -8.39 -4.04 1.40
C SER A 247 -7.55 -5.31 1.63
N THR A 248 -6.32 -5.35 1.12
CA THR A 248 -5.41 -6.49 1.33
C THR A 248 -5.02 -6.62 2.80
N GLU A 249 -4.86 -5.53 3.55
CA GLU A 249 -4.62 -5.59 4.99
C GLU A 249 -5.81 -6.18 5.77
N ILE A 250 -7.05 -5.80 5.41
CA ILE A 250 -8.26 -6.29 6.08
C ILE A 250 -8.47 -7.79 5.85
N PHE A 251 -8.37 -8.23 4.59
CA PHE A 251 -8.70 -9.60 4.17
C PHE A 251 -7.50 -10.56 4.22
N PHE A 252 -6.30 -10.03 3.96
CA PHE A 252 -5.08 -10.80 3.76
C PHE A 252 -3.86 -10.17 4.48
N PRO A 253 -3.93 -9.91 5.80
CA PRO A 253 -2.96 -9.08 6.52
C PRO A 253 -1.51 -9.58 6.42
N LYS A 254 -1.32 -10.91 6.36
CA LYS A 254 0.02 -11.51 6.25
C LYS A 254 0.61 -11.43 4.85
N VAL A 255 -0.24 -11.45 3.83
CA VAL A 255 0.20 -11.16 2.47
C VAL A 255 0.59 -9.69 2.38
N LYS A 256 -0.22 -8.76 2.91
CA LYS A 256 0.12 -7.34 2.93
C LYS A 256 1.45 -7.09 3.66
N GLU A 257 1.63 -7.65 4.86
CA GLU A 257 2.86 -7.51 5.64
C GLU A 257 4.11 -7.98 4.85
N ILE A 258 4.02 -9.11 4.15
CA ILE A 258 5.18 -9.71 3.48
C ILE A 258 5.42 -9.11 2.08
N PHE A 259 4.36 -8.96 1.29
CA PHE A 259 4.45 -8.49 -0.09
C PHE A 259 4.61 -6.98 -0.18
N VAL A 260 3.96 -6.21 0.69
CA VAL A 260 3.98 -4.75 0.64
C VAL A 260 4.95 -4.24 1.70
N ASP A 261 4.59 -4.29 2.97
CA ASP A 261 5.33 -3.58 4.03
C ASP A 261 6.82 -3.97 4.10
N ARG A 262 7.14 -5.26 4.18
CA ARG A 262 8.55 -5.69 4.24
C ARG A 262 9.28 -5.49 2.92
N ARG A 263 8.57 -5.49 1.79
CA ARG A 263 9.17 -5.27 0.47
C ARG A 263 9.48 -3.79 0.26
N ASP A 264 8.61 -2.90 0.72
CA ASP A 264 8.82 -1.45 0.75
C ASP A 264 10.09 -1.12 1.53
N GLU A 265 10.27 -1.72 2.72
CA GLU A 265 11.48 -1.55 3.52
C GLU A 265 12.75 -2.02 2.78
N ASP A 266 12.70 -3.17 2.12
CA ASP A 266 13.84 -3.72 1.40
C ASP A 266 14.21 -2.82 0.20
N ILE A 267 13.21 -2.43 -0.60
CA ILE A 267 13.39 -1.54 -1.74
C ILE A 267 13.91 -0.18 -1.27
N PHE A 268 13.33 0.39 -0.22
CA PHE A 268 13.78 1.65 0.36
C PHE A 268 15.25 1.58 0.79
N LYS A 269 15.67 0.51 1.49
CA LYS A 269 17.08 0.34 1.88
C LYS A 269 18.01 0.27 0.67
N GLU A 270 17.60 -0.39 -0.41
CA GLU A 270 18.39 -0.46 -1.65
C GLU A 270 18.50 0.90 -2.36
N ILE A 271 17.43 1.71 -2.35
CA ILE A 271 17.42 3.09 -2.87
C ILE A 271 18.27 4.01 -1.98
N ASP A 272 18.19 3.88 -0.65
CA ASP A 272 18.97 4.70 0.28
C ASP A 272 20.47 4.48 0.07
N GLN A 273 20.88 3.22 -0.09
CA GLN A 273 22.27 2.79 -0.27
C GLN A 273 22.81 2.96 -1.69
N SER A 274 21.99 3.39 -2.66
CA SER A 274 22.43 3.53 -4.04
C SER A 274 23.32 4.76 -4.23
N GLU A 275 24.40 4.59 -4.97
CA GLU A 275 25.38 5.65 -5.27
C GLU A 275 24.91 6.48 -6.46
N GLY A 276 24.56 7.75 -6.27
CA GLY A 276 24.13 8.61 -7.37
C GLY A 276 23.39 9.84 -6.86
N GLN A 277 23.51 10.94 -7.57
CA GLN A 277 22.78 12.16 -7.25
C GLN A 277 21.41 12.15 -7.90
N LYS A 278 21.28 11.67 -9.14
CA LYS A 278 20.00 11.56 -9.85
C LYS A 278 19.66 10.12 -10.13
N ILE A 279 18.59 9.63 -9.53
CA ILE A 279 18.22 8.22 -9.59
C ILE A 279 16.78 8.10 -10.06
N VAL A 280 16.55 7.26 -11.07
CA VAL A 280 15.21 6.87 -11.49
C VAL A 280 14.95 5.46 -10.97
N VAL A 281 13.81 5.26 -10.31
CA VAL A 281 13.45 3.99 -9.69
C VAL A 281 12.10 3.53 -10.23
N LEU A 282 12.07 2.38 -10.89
CA LEU A 282 10.86 1.72 -11.38
C LEU A 282 10.43 0.62 -10.41
N VAL A 283 9.28 0.82 -9.78
CA VAL A 283 8.68 -0.11 -8.81
C VAL A 283 7.20 -0.30 -9.11
N ASN A 284 6.64 -1.39 -8.62
CA ASN A 284 5.21 -1.59 -8.71
C ASN A 284 4.45 -0.50 -7.93
N GLN A 285 3.33 -0.02 -8.47
CA GLN A 285 2.52 1.03 -7.85
C GLN A 285 2.12 0.72 -6.40
N TRP A 286 1.98 -0.56 -6.04
CA TRP A 286 1.70 -1.02 -4.67
C TRP A 286 2.72 -0.54 -3.64
N HIS A 287 3.96 -0.25 -4.06
CA HIS A 287 5.07 0.14 -3.19
C HIS A 287 5.32 1.64 -3.14
N LEU A 288 4.70 2.43 -4.05
CA LEU A 288 4.99 3.85 -4.17
C LEU A 288 4.80 4.59 -2.85
N GLU A 289 3.62 4.43 -2.25
CA GLU A 289 3.26 5.10 -1.00
C GLU A 289 4.17 4.65 0.14
N GLY A 290 4.40 3.35 0.31
CA GLY A 290 5.26 2.84 1.39
C GLY A 290 6.70 3.36 1.31
N ILE A 291 7.29 3.36 0.11
CA ILE A 291 8.64 3.90 -0.12
C ILE A 291 8.68 5.41 0.13
N GLU A 292 7.67 6.15 -0.35
CA GLU A 292 7.53 7.59 -0.10
C GLU A 292 7.47 7.88 1.41
N HIS A 293 6.67 7.13 2.18
CA HIS A 293 6.62 7.27 3.64
C HIS A 293 7.96 6.99 4.32
N HIS A 294 8.67 5.94 3.92
CA HIS A 294 9.99 5.64 4.47
C HIS A 294 11.00 6.76 4.16
N TRP A 295 10.97 7.28 2.93
CA TRP A 295 11.79 8.42 2.52
C TRP A 295 11.49 9.67 3.34
N CYS A 296 10.22 10.04 3.41
CA CYS A 296 9.75 11.20 4.16
C CYS A 296 10.11 11.11 5.64
N ASN A 297 9.97 9.93 6.25
CA ASN A 297 10.37 9.70 7.64
C ASN A 297 11.90 9.83 7.85
N ARG A 298 12.70 9.29 6.93
CA ARG A 298 14.18 9.36 6.97
C ARG A 298 14.70 10.78 6.83
N TYR A 299 14.12 11.55 5.92
CA TYR A 299 14.63 12.87 5.50
C TYR A 299 13.78 14.05 6.00
N GLY A 300 12.77 13.79 6.84
CA GLY A 300 11.92 14.80 7.48
C GLY A 300 11.00 15.56 6.51
N GLN A 301 10.58 14.91 5.43
CA GLN A 301 9.61 15.46 4.45
C GLN A 301 8.19 15.00 4.80
N LEU A 302 7.19 15.62 4.19
CA LEU A 302 5.80 15.17 4.29
C LEU A 302 5.45 14.36 3.04
N PRO A 303 4.86 13.15 3.18
CA PRO A 303 4.40 12.36 2.05
C PRO A 303 3.14 13.01 1.45
N ARG A 304 2.89 12.80 0.16
CA ARG A 304 1.71 13.33 -0.56
C ARG A 304 0.40 12.93 0.10
N SER A 305 0.31 11.72 0.65
CA SER A 305 -0.86 11.21 1.37
C SER A 305 -1.19 11.97 2.66
N VAL A 306 -0.25 12.78 3.18
CA VAL A 306 -0.39 13.57 4.42
C VAL A 306 -0.23 15.07 4.14
N ALA A 307 -0.04 15.47 2.88
CA ALA A 307 -0.01 16.87 2.49
C ALA A 307 -1.43 17.43 2.55
N PHE A 308 -1.76 18.11 3.64
CA PHE A 308 -2.97 18.92 3.71
C PHE A 308 -2.72 20.18 2.87
N GLU A 309 -3.48 20.39 1.80
CA GLU A 309 -3.39 21.59 0.95
C GLU A 309 -3.63 22.87 1.75
N GLU A 310 -4.45 22.77 2.79
CA GLU A 310 -4.66 23.82 3.78
C GLU A 310 -4.03 23.40 5.11
N PRO A 311 -3.29 24.30 5.80
CA PRO A 311 -2.88 24.02 7.16
C PRO A 311 -4.15 23.79 7.98
N ILE A 312 -4.39 22.55 8.41
CA ILE A 312 -5.50 22.23 9.31
C ILE A 312 -5.39 23.22 10.45
N ASN A 313 -6.38 24.09 10.59
CA ASN A 313 -6.47 24.97 11.73
C ASN A 313 -7.18 24.15 12.80
N PRO A 314 -6.47 23.49 13.73
CA PRO A 314 -7.11 22.58 14.69
C PRO A 314 -8.18 23.30 15.53
N ILE A 315 -8.13 24.64 15.61
CA ILE A 315 -9.10 25.48 16.32
C ILE A 315 -10.23 25.95 15.39
N GLY A 316 -9.93 26.24 14.12
CA GLY A 316 -10.89 26.74 13.13
C GLY A 316 -11.85 25.67 12.62
N ASP A 317 -11.37 24.43 12.48
CA ASP A 317 -12.16 23.32 11.93
C ASP A 317 -12.90 22.51 13.00
N MET A 318 -12.71 22.85 14.29
CA MET A 318 -13.61 22.38 15.34
C MET A 318 -14.97 23.05 15.16
N ASN A 319 -16.05 22.27 15.03
CA ASN A 319 -17.41 22.78 15.15
C ASN A 319 -17.65 23.18 16.62
N LEU A 320 -17.11 24.34 17.02
CA LEU A 320 -17.13 24.85 18.39
C LEU A 320 -18.57 24.96 18.90
N ARG A 321 -19.52 25.26 18.02
CA ARG A 321 -20.94 25.32 18.38
C ARG A 321 -21.47 23.96 18.82
N GLU A 322 -21.18 22.91 18.08
CA GLU A 322 -21.58 21.55 18.41
C GLU A 322 -20.81 21.01 19.62
N GLY A 323 -19.50 21.28 19.71
CA GLY A 323 -18.69 20.90 20.88
C GLY A 323 -19.14 21.61 22.17
N LEU A 324 -19.45 22.90 22.11
CA LEU A 324 -19.99 23.66 23.25
C LEU A 324 -21.40 23.21 23.60
N PHE A 325 -22.24 22.94 22.59
CA PHE A 325 -23.59 22.41 22.82
C PHE A 325 -23.54 21.04 23.49
N GLN A 326 -22.65 20.15 23.04
CA GLN A 326 -22.46 18.83 23.63
C GLN A 326 -21.99 18.93 25.10
N ARG A 327 -21.06 19.84 25.40
CA ARG A 327 -20.62 20.11 26.78
C ARG A 327 -21.74 20.67 27.64
N LEU A 328 -22.53 21.61 27.12
CA LEU A 328 -23.70 22.18 27.80
C LEU A 328 -24.74 21.10 28.07
N TYR A 329 -25.06 20.28 27.06
CA TYR A 329 -26.01 19.17 27.17
C TYR A 329 -25.57 18.16 28.24
N ASN A 330 -24.28 17.77 28.24
CA ASN A 330 -23.72 16.89 29.25
C ASN A 330 -23.77 17.53 30.65
N TYR A 331 -23.50 18.82 30.77
CA TYR A 331 -23.58 19.54 32.04
C TYR A 331 -25.02 19.59 32.58
N VAL A 332 -25.98 20.01 31.76
CA VAL A 332 -27.40 20.05 32.14
C VAL A 332 -27.93 18.66 32.47
N GLY A 333 -27.57 17.64 31.69
CA GLY A 333 -27.91 16.25 31.97
C GLY A 333 -27.42 15.79 33.35
N ARG A 334 -26.19 16.16 33.72
CA ARG A 334 -25.62 15.85 35.05
C ARG A 334 -26.32 16.59 36.18
N GLU A 335 -26.63 17.87 36.03
CA GLU A 335 -27.41 18.65 37.00
C GLU A 335 -28.78 17.99 37.25
N ILE A 336 -29.48 17.60 36.19
CA ILE A 336 -30.76 16.91 36.30
C ILE A 336 -30.59 15.57 37.03
N ALA A 337 -29.64 14.73 36.60
CA ALA A 337 -29.43 13.42 37.21
C ALA A 337 -29.00 13.48 38.69
N SER A 338 -28.14 14.44 39.05
CA SER A 338 -27.69 14.67 40.44
C SER A 338 -28.81 15.21 41.33
N SER A 339 -29.69 16.07 40.80
CA SER A 339 -30.86 16.57 41.52
C SER A 339 -31.85 15.45 41.89
N TYR A 340 -32.05 14.48 41.00
CA TYR A 340 -32.90 13.31 41.25
C TYR A 340 -32.30 12.34 42.28
N THR A 341 -30.98 12.17 42.27
CA THR A 341 -30.27 11.23 43.14
C THR A 341 -29.84 11.81 44.48
N ARG A 342 -30.00 13.14 44.69
CA ARG A 342 -29.54 13.88 45.89
C ARG A 342 -28.07 13.59 46.25
N GLY A 343 -27.24 13.32 45.25
CA GLY A 343 -25.82 13.01 45.40
C GLY A 343 -24.97 13.90 44.50
N ALA A 344 -23.73 14.18 44.91
CA ALA A 344 -22.79 14.90 44.05
C ALA A 344 -22.51 14.08 42.77
N PRO A 345 -22.43 14.73 41.59
CA PRO A 345 -22.13 14.03 40.34
C PRO A 345 -20.77 13.32 40.45
N SER A 346 -20.72 12.03 40.09
CA SER A 346 -19.55 11.19 40.33
C SER A 346 -18.35 11.49 39.42
N THR A 347 -18.56 12.10 38.24
CA THR A 347 -17.45 12.44 37.32
C THR A 347 -17.74 13.67 36.45
N TYR A 348 -16.67 14.34 36.00
CA TYR A 348 -16.71 15.45 35.03
C TYR A 348 -16.57 14.99 33.56
N ALA A 349 -16.48 13.68 33.30
CA ALA A 349 -16.34 13.14 31.95
C ALA A 349 -17.63 13.30 31.11
N ASP A 350 -17.46 13.36 29.78
CA ASP A 350 -18.56 13.45 28.82
C ASP A 350 -19.35 12.13 28.75
N TRP A 351 -20.69 12.20 28.86
CA TRP A 351 -21.58 11.03 28.86
C TRP A 351 -21.52 10.16 27.60
N ILE A 352 -21.01 10.69 26.48
CA ILE A 352 -20.90 9.96 25.21
C ILE A 352 -19.72 8.99 25.20
N ILE A 353 -18.68 9.24 26.00
CA ILE A 353 -17.55 8.31 26.08
C ILE A 353 -17.99 7.18 27.00
N GLY A 354 -18.45 6.07 26.41
CA GLY A 354 -18.96 4.87 27.09
C GLY A 354 -17.97 4.14 28.01
N TYR A 355 -16.93 4.81 28.49
CA TYR A 355 -16.12 4.38 29.62
C TYR A 355 -16.76 4.86 30.92
N HIS A 356 -17.84 4.20 31.30
CA HIS A 356 -18.28 4.19 32.69
C HIS A 356 -17.31 3.36 33.53
N ARG A 357 -16.32 4.04 34.12
CA ARG A 357 -15.68 3.61 35.37
C ARG A 357 -14.94 4.78 35.97
N GLU A 358 -15.52 5.32 37.04
CA GLU A 358 -14.82 5.86 38.22
C GLU A 358 -15.87 6.46 39.16
N SER A 359 -16.70 5.59 39.73
CA SER A 359 -17.20 5.84 41.08
C SER A 359 -16.11 5.37 42.05
N ASN A 360 -15.59 6.30 42.83
CA ASN A 360 -14.46 6.20 43.77
C ASN A 360 -14.66 5.21 44.93
N TRP A 361 -14.86 3.92 44.65
CA TRP A 361 -14.96 2.87 45.67
C TRP A 361 -13.88 1.76 45.52
N GLN A 362 -12.99 1.85 44.53
CA GLN A 362 -11.99 0.81 44.26
C GLN A 362 -10.57 1.08 44.78
N TYR A 363 -10.32 2.18 45.48
CA TYR A 363 -8.98 2.53 45.98
C TYR A 363 -8.78 2.48 47.51
N GLU A 364 -9.79 2.13 48.32
CA GLU A 364 -9.67 2.14 49.80
C GLU A 364 -9.56 0.77 50.49
N HIS A 365 -9.41 -0.36 49.77
CA HIS A 365 -9.25 -1.68 50.41
C HIS A 365 -7.97 -2.42 50.01
N ARG A 366 -6.84 -1.70 49.91
CA ARG A 366 -5.53 -2.34 49.78
C ARG A 366 -4.57 -2.17 50.95
N ASP A 367 -5.00 -1.50 52.01
CA ASP A 367 -4.31 -1.51 53.30
C ASP A 367 -5.34 -1.69 54.44
N MET A 368 -5.73 -2.95 54.69
CA MET A 368 -6.14 -3.48 56.00
C MET A 368 -5.98 -5.00 56.01
#